data_AF-A0A9D6H7F8-F1
#
_entry.id   AF-A0A9D6H7F8-F1
#
_cell.length_a   1.000
_cell.length_b   1.000
_cell.length_c   1.000
_cell.angle_alpha   90.00
_cell.angle_beta   90.00
_cell.angle_gamma   90.00
#
_symmetry.space_group_name_H-M   'P 1'
#
loop_
_entity.id
_entity.type
_entity.pdbx_description
1 polymer ?
#
loop_
_entity_poly.entity_id
_entity_poly.type
_entity_poly.pdbx_seq_one_letter_code
_entity_poly.pdbx_strand_id
1 'polypeptide(L)'
;MWSQSRVVLLLCFLLLAPLAGSQQASTIREDTLPNGKSRKLAIIRDDYKHSLEDVTEILKLAHELEDQLLADTEHVVNLDSMKKAEQIEELAKSLQKRMKRIY
;
A
#
# COMPACT_ATOMS: atom_id res chain seq x y z
N MET A 1 0.70 -4.91 -69.08
CA MET A 1 1.02 -5.12 -67.66
C MET A 1 1.48 -3.79 -67.09
N TRP A 2 0.68 -3.07 -66.27
CA TRP A 2 1.07 -1.93 -65.41
C TRP A 2 -0.17 -1.35 -64.69
N SER A 3 -0.91 -2.19 -63.97
CA SER A 3 -2.05 -1.74 -63.16
C SER A 3 -2.20 -2.61 -61.90
N GLN A 4 -1.11 -2.84 -61.18
CA GLN A 4 -1.16 -3.52 -59.87
C GLN A 4 -0.27 -2.85 -58.81
N SER A 5 0.59 -1.89 -59.17
CA SER A 5 1.54 -1.27 -58.23
C SER A 5 0.96 -0.10 -57.42
N ARG A 6 -0.27 0.34 -57.67
CA ARG A 6 -0.90 1.46 -56.94
C ARG A 6 -1.74 1.01 -55.74
N VAL A 7 -2.23 -0.22 -55.74
CA VAL A 7 -3.08 -0.75 -54.65
C VAL A 7 -2.22 -1.20 -53.46
N VAL A 8 -1.01 -1.71 -53.72
CA VAL A 8 -0.09 -2.16 -52.66
C VAL A 8 0.49 -0.99 -51.84
N LEU A 9 0.66 0.19 -52.45
CA LEU A 9 1.17 1.38 -51.77
C LEU A 9 0.15 2.08 -50.86
N LEU A 10 -1.15 1.82 -51.04
CA LEU A 10 -2.21 2.34 -50.15
C LEU A 10 -2.55 1.38 -48.99
N LEU A 11 -2.11 0.12 -49.05
CA LEU A 11 -2.36 -0.87 -47.99
C LEU A 11 -1.25 -0.88 -46.91
N CYS A 12 -0.08 -0.29 -47.17
CA CYS A 12 1.02 -0.21 -46.20
C CYS A 12 1.01 1.04 -45.31
N PHE A 13 0.13 2.02 -45.53
CA PHE A 13 0.06 3.23 -44.69
C PHE A 13 -0.91 3.13 -43.51
N LEU A 14 -1.54 1.96 -43.31
CA LEU A 14 -2.52 1.71 -42.24
C LEU A 14 -1.95 0.87 -41.08
N LEU A 15 -0.64 0.59 -41.06
CA LEU A 15 0.02 -0.24 -40.06
C LEU A 15 1.20 0.43 -39.35
N LEU A 16 1.25 1.76 -39.39
CA LEU A 16 2.19 2.56 -38.62
C LEU A 16 1.47 3.72 -37.93
N ALA A 17 0.38 3.39 -37.23
CA ALA A 17 -0.14 4.30 -36.21
C ALA A 17 0.97 4.46 -35.16
N PRO A 18 1.52 5.66 -34.94
CA PRO A 18 2.40 5.85 -33.82
C PRO A 18 1.54 5.64 -32.58
N LEU A 19 1.95 4.68 -31.76
CA LEU A 19 1.66 4.63 -30.34
C LEU A 19 2.35 5.85 -29.67
N ALA A 20 2.11 7.05 -30.18
CA ALA A 20 2.48 8.30 -29.54
C ALA A 20 1.49 8.44 -28.41
N GLY A 21 1.97 8.10 -27.22
CA GLY A 21 1.18 7.85 -26.04
C GLY A 21 0.12 8.90 -25.82
N SER A 22 -1.02 8.43 -25.35
CA SER A 22 -1.85 9.18 -24.43
C SER A 22 -0.98 9.66 -23.27
N GLN A 23 -0.26 10.76 -23.46
CA GLN A 23 0.15 11.62 -22.39
C GLN A 23 -1.13 12.31 -21.94
N GLN A 24 -1.94 11.51 -21.24
CA GLN A 24 -2.99 11.99 -20.36
C GLN A 24 -2.24 12.90 -19.42
N ALA A 25 -2.24 14.20 -19.73
CA ALA A 25 -1.96 15.23 -18.76
C ALA A 25 -2.90 14.89 -17.61
N SER A 26 -2.34 14.26 -16.57
CA SER A 26 -2.99 14.12 -15.29
C SER A 26 -3.18 15.55 -14.85
N THR A 27 -4.33 16.11 -15.22
CA THR A 27 -4.91 17.23 -14.53
C THR A 27 -4.73 16.87 -13.07
N ILE A 28 -3.87 17.61 -12.38
CA ILE A 28 -3.79 17.61 -10.93
C ILE A 28 -5.18 18.11 -10.53
N ARG A 29 -6.18 17.23 -10.56
CA ARG A 29 -7.50 17.46 -10.01
C ARG A 29 -7.17 17.75 -8.57
N GLU A 30 -7.35 19.01 -8.22
CA GLU A 30 -7.03 19.54 -6.92
C GLU A 30 -7.45 18.54 -5.86
N ASP A 31 -6.51 18.28 -4.97
CA ASP A 31 -6.49 17.20 -3.99
C ASP A 31 -7.45 17.49 -2.83
N THR A 32 -8.63 18.00 -3.15
CA THR A 32 -9.63 18.55 -2.25
C THR A 32 -10.91 17.71 -2.33
N LEU A 33 -11.42 17.33 -1.17
CA LEU A 33 -12.75 16.76 -1.03
C LEU A 33 -13.81 17.82 -1.41
N PRO A 34 -15.03 17.41 -1.76
CA PRO A 34 -16.15 18.32 -2.08
C PRO A 34 -16.54 19.31 -0.96
N ASN A 35 -15.92 19.20 0.23
CA ASN A 35 -16.05 20.13 1.36
C ASN A 35 -14.86 21.10 1.51
N GLY A 36 -13.93 21.15 0.56
CA GLY A 36 -12.77 22.04 0.57
C GLY A 36 -11.60 21.59 1.45
N LYS A 37 -11.71 20.47 2.18
CA LYS A 37 -10.56 19.89 2.91
C LYS A 37 -9.65 19.13 1.95
N SER A 38 -8.34 19.20 2.14
CA SER A 38 -7.43 18.37 1.35
C SER A 38 -7.60 16.90 1.73
N ARG A 39 -7.70 16.02 0.73
CA ARG A 39 -7.85 14.57 0.90
C ARG A 39 -6.65 13.97 1.59
N LYS A 40 -5.47 14.48 1.27
CA LYS A 40 -4.21 14.15 1.94
C LYS A 40 -4.27 14.39 3.45
N LEU A 41 -4.78 15.52 3.92
CA LEU A 41 -4.84 15.80 5.37
C LEU A 41 -5.80 14.87 6.11
N ALA A 42 -6.90 14.47 5.48
CA ALA A 42 -7.81 13.49 6.07
C ALA A 42 -7.14 12.13 6.21
N ILE A 43 -6.48 11.64 5.15
CA ILE A 43 -5.75 10.36 5.17
C ILE A 43 -4.64 10.37 6.23
N ILE A 44 -3.84 11.44 6.31
CA ILE A 44 -2.75 11.55 7.30
C ILE A 44 -3.29 11.46 8.73
N ARG A 45 -4.42 12.10 9.01
CA ARG A 45 -5.04 12.06 10.34
C ARG A 45 -5.54 10.67 10.69
N ASP A 46 -6.22 10.01 9.76
CA ASP A 46 -6.74 8.67 9.96
C ASP A 46 -5.60 7.65 10.13
N ASP A 47 -4.53 7.78 9.33
CA ASP A 47 -3.33 6.97 9.45
C ASP A 47 -2.61 7.15 10.79
N TYR A 48 -2.55 8.38 11.29
CA TYR A 48 -1.99 8.67 12.60
C TYR A 48 -2.82 8.03 13.72
N LYS A 49 -4.16 8.12 13.65
CA LYS A 49 -5.05 7.49 14.62
C LYS A 49 -4.86 5.97 14.65
N HIS A 50 -4.89 5.32 13.48
CA HIS A 50 -4.64 3.87 13.39
C HIS A 50 -3.23 3.49 13.85
N SER A 51 -2.24 4.36 13.67
CA SER A 51 -0.90 4.12 14.18
C SER A 51 -0.85 4.11 15.71
N LEU A 52 -1.65 4.95 16.39
CA LEU A 52 -1.77 4.91 17.85
C LEU A 52 -2.52 3.66 18.33
N GLU A 53 -3.54 3.22 17.59
CA GLU A 53 -4.28 1.99 17.87
C GLU A 53 -3.34 0.78 17.79
N ASP A 54 -2.57 0.63 16.71
CA ASP A 54 -1.61 -0.48 16.56
C ASP A 54 -0.53 -0.47 17.67
N VAL A 55 -0.03 0.70 18.09
CA VAL A 55 0.90 0.79 19.23
C VAL A 55 0.27 0.27 20.52
N THR A 56 -1.00 0.65 20.77
CA THR A 56 -1.74 0.19 21.95
C THR A 56 -1.90 -1.32 21.93
N GLU A 57 -2.21 -1.90 20.77
CA GLU A 57 -2.38 -3.34 20.60
C GLU A 57 -1.06 -4.10 20.73
N ILE A 58 0.04 -3.56 20.19
CA ILE A 58 1.39 -4.10 20.39
C ILE A 58 1.74 -4.16 21.89
N LEU A 59 1.48 -3.08 22.65
CA LEU A 59 1.76 -3.06 24.09
C LEU A 59 0.94 -4.12 24.84
N LYS A 60 -0.33 -4.26 24.48
CA LYS A 60 -1.20 -5.28 25.07
C LYS A 60 -0.67 -6.69 24.80
N LEU A 61 -0.37 -7.02 23.54
CA LEU A 61 0.17 -8.33 23.17
C LEU A 61 1.53 -8.60 23.81
N ALA A 62 2.37 -7.56 23.94
CA ALA A 62 3.67 -7.67 24.60
C ALA A 62 3.53 -8.01 26.09
N HIS A 63 2.58 -7.39 26.80
CA HIS A 63 2.30 -7.75 28.19
C HIS A 63 1.72 -9.16 28.32
N GLU A 64 0.79 -9.56 27.45
CA GLU A 64 0.28 -10.94 27.44
C GLU A 64 1.39 -11.96 27.18
N LEU A 65 2.34 -11.64 26.29
CA LEU A 65 3.50 -12.48 26.02
C LEU A 65 4.45 -12.54 27.24
N GLU A 66 4.69 -11.41 27.91
CA GLU A 66 5.48 -11.36 29.15
C GLU A 66 4.86 -12.25 30.22
N ASP A 67 3.55 -12.13 30.47
CA ASP A 67 2.84 -12.94 31.46
C ASP A 67 2.91 -14.44 31.14
N GLN A 68 2.77 -14.80 29.87
CA GLN A 68 2.89 -16.20 29.42
C GLN A 68 4.30 -16.75 29.62
N LEU A 69 5.33 -15.97 29.27
CA LEU A 69 6.73 -16.38 29.45
C LEU A 69 7.13 -16.48 30.93
N LEU A 70 6.54 -15.66 31.80
CA LEU A 70 6.73 -15.75 33.25
C LEU A 70 6.03 -16.97 33.85
N ALA A 71 4.89 -17.39 33.28
CA ALA A 71 4.14 -18.57 33.70
C ALA A 71 4.77 -19.88 33.19
N ASP A 72 5.43 -19.84 32.03
CA ASP A 72 6.10 -20.99 31.43
C ASP A 72 7.43 -21.31 32.17
N THR A 73 7.72 -22.59 32.40
CA THR A 73 9.05 -23.02 32.85
C THR A 73 10.08 -22.80 31.72
N GLU A 74 11.31 -22.43 32.08
CA GLU A 74 12.44 -21.99 31.21
C GLU A 74 12.66 -22.76 29.88
N HIS A 75 12.12 -23.97 29.73
CA HIS A 75 12.37 -24.88 28.61
C HIS A 75 11.12 -25.23 27.77
N VAL A 76 9.95 -24.64 28.03
CA VAL A 76 8.74 -24.88 27.23
C VAL A 76 8.19 -23.56 26.73
N VAL A 77 8.66 -23.14 25.55
CA VAL A 77 8.03 -22.03 24.83
C VAL A 77 6.71 -22.55 24.26
N ASN A 78 5.59 -22.08 24.81
CA ASN A 78 4.28 -22.44 24.30
C ASN A 78 4.09 -21.91 22.86
N LEU A 79 3.39 -22.68 22.02
CA LEU A 79 2.99 -22.27 20.67
C LEU A 79 2.17 -20.97 20.68
N ASP A 80 1.43 -20.70 21.77
CA ASP A 80 0.67 -19.46 21.91
C ASP A 80 1.59 -18.23 22.03
N SER A 81 2.65 -18.34 22.83
CA SER A 81 3.67 -17.30 23.00
C SER A 81 4.36 -16.97 21.67
N MET A 82 4.67 -17.98 20.85
CA MET A 82 5.21 -17.78 19.51
C MET A 82 4.24 -17.03 18.59
N LYS A 83 2.96 -17.40 18.60
CA LYS A 83 1.94 -16.71 17.78
C LYS A 83 1.77 -15.25 18.18
N LYS A 84 1.82 -14.93 19.49
CA LYS A 84 1.76 -13.55 19.96
C LYS A 84 2.96 -12.74 19.48
N ALA A 85 4.16 -13.32 19.51
CA ALA A 85 5.35 -12.67 18.97
C ALA A 85 5.23 -12.39 17.46
N GLU A 86 4.69 -13.32 16.67
CA GLU A 86 4.42 -13.13 15.24
C GLU A 86 3.39 -12.00 15.00
N GLN A 87 2.30 -11.98 15.77
CA GLN A 87 1.27 -10.92 15.67
C GLN A 87 1.85 -9.53 15.98
N ILE A 88 2.71 -9.44 17.00
CA ILE A 88 3.43 -8.19 17.32
C ILE A 88 4.28 -7.75 16.11
N GLU A 89 4.99 -8.68 15.46
CA GLU A 89 5.80 -8.37 14.28
C GLU A 89 4.95 -7.84 13.11
N GLU A 90 3.80 -8.46 12.85
CA GLU A 90 2.89 -8.04 11.79
C GLU A 90 2.34 -6.63 12.04
N LEU A 91 1.90 -6.34 13.27
CA LEU A 91 1.43 -5.02 13.67
C LEU A 91 2.56 -3.97 13.57
N ALA A 92 3.77 -4.30 14.01
CA ALA A 92 4.92 -3.42 13.93
C ALA A 92 5.28 -3.09 12.46
N LYS A 93 5.23 -4.09 11.56
CA LYS A 93 5.43 -3.89 10.11
C LYS A 93 4.35 -3.00 9.51
N SER A 94 3.09 -3.20 9.88
CA SER A 94 1.96 -2.37 9.43
C SER A 94 2.12 -0.92 9.88
N LEU A 95 2.46 -0.70 11.16
CA LEU A 95 2.78 0.60 11.73
C LEU A 95 3.90 1.30 10.96
N GLN A 96 5.04 0.61 10.76
CA GLN A 96 6.16 1.17 10.01
C GLN A 96 5.76 1.59 8.59
N LYS A 97 4.93 0.79 7.91
CA LYS A 97 4.43 1.09 6.56
C LYS A 97 3.55 2.35 6.55
N ARG A 98 2.71 2.56 7.56
CA ARG A 98 1.90 3.78 7.69
C ARG A 98 2.76 5.00 8.04
N MET A 99 3.73 4.87 8.94
CA MET A 99 4.64 5.97 9.28
C MET A 99 5.44 6.46 8.06
N LYS A 100 5.94 5.54 7.23
CA LYS A 100 6.62 5.87 5.95
C LYS A 100 5.74 6.58 4.92
N ARG A 101 4.41 6.57 5.07
CA ARG A 101 3.49 7.31 4.20
C ARG A 101 3.27 8.74 4.71
N ILE A 102 3.46 8.96 6.02
CA ILE A 102 3.27 10.25 6.68
C ILE A 102 4.54 11.13 6.54
N TYR A 103 5.73 10.51 6.57
CA TYR A 103 7.03 11.17 6.45
C TYR A 103 7.61 11.03 5.04
#